data_AF-A0A2J8NDP5-F1
#
_entry.id   AF-A0A2J8NDP5-F1
#
_cell.length_a   1.000
_cell.length_b   1.000
_cell.length_c   1.000
_cell.angle_alpha   90.00
_cell.angle_beta   90.00
_cell.angle_gamma   90.00
#
_symmetry.space_group_name_H-M   'P 1'
#
loop_
_entity.id
_entity.type
_entity.pdbx_description
1 polymer ?
#
loop_
_entity_poly.entity_id
_entity_poly.type
_entity_poly.pdbx_seq_one_letter_code
_entity_poly.pdbx_strand_id
1 'polypeptide(L)'
;MWHREQMKNESREKKEAEDSLRREKNLEEAKKITIKNDPSLPEPKCVKISALEGYRGQRVKVFGWVHRLRRQGKNLMFLVLRDGTGYLQCVLADELCQCYNGVLLSTESSVAVYGMLNLTPKGKQAPG
;
A
#
# COMPACT_ATOMS: atom_id res chain seq x y z
N MET A 1 17.41 -37.78 18.77
CA MET A 1 17.31 -37.07 17.47
C MET A 1 15.84 -36.91 17.06
N TRP A 2 15.07 -37.99 16.92
CA TRP A 2 13.66 -37.98 16.49
C TRP A 2 12.68 -37.12 17.33
N HIS A 3 12.75 -37.18 18.66
CA HIS A 3 11.87 -36.36 19.53
C HIS A 3 12.08 -34.84 19.38
N ARG A 4 13.29 -34.38 19.05
CA ARG A 4 13.57 -32.95 18.79
C ARG A 4 13.02 -32.50 17.43
N GLU A 5 13.02 -33.39 16.44
CA GLU A 5 12.44 -33.11 15.11
C GLU A 5 10.91 -33.04 15.17
N GLN A 6 10.27 -33.95 15.92
CA GLN A 6 8.83 -33.92 16.16
C GLN A 6 8.40 -32.61 16.85
N MET A 7 9.06 -32.23 17.94
CA MET A 7 8.80 -30.96 18.66
C MET A 7 9.02 -29.73 17.77
N LYS A 8 10.03 -29.75 16.88
CA LYS A 8 10.30 -28.67 15.93
C LYS A 8 9.23 -28.57 14.85
N ASN A 9 8.70 -29.70 14.38
CA ASN A 9 7.64 -29.73 13.39
C ASN A 9 6.31 -29.25 13.97
N GLU A 10 5.92 -29.73 15.16
CA GLU A 10 4.73 -29.27 15.88
C GLU A 10 4.78 -27.76 16.19
N SER A 11 5.95 -27.24 16.57
CA SER A 11 6.14 -25.80 16.80
C SER A 11 5.97 -24.98 15.52
N ARG A 12 6.46 -25.48 14.38
CA ARG A 12 6.29 -24.83 13.08
C ARG A 12 4.84 -24.84 12.64
N GLU A 13 4.15 -25.97 12.77
CA GLU A 13 2.74 -26.13 12.43
C GLU A 13 1.83 -25.24 13.30
N LYS A 14 2.09 -25.16 14.61
CA LYS A 14 1.36 -24.22 15.50
C LYS A 14 1.55 -22.77 15.08
N LYS A 15 2.78 -22.39 14.73
CA LYS A 15 3.08 -21.02 14.26
C LYS A 15 2.43 -20.72 12.92
N GLU A 16 2.44 -21.67 11.99
CA GLU A 16 1.78 -21.54 10.68
C GLU A 16 0.26 -21.46 10.81
N ALA A 17 -0.34 -22.24 11.71
CA ALA A 17 -1.76 -22.17 12.03
C ALA A 17 -2.13 -20.83 12.68
N GLU A 18 -1.36 -20.35 13.65
CA GLU A 18 -1.56 -19.04 14.29
C GLU A 18 -1.40 -17.89 13.28
N ASP A 19 -0.40 -17.97 12.41
CA ASP A 19 -0.19 -17.00 11.32
C ASP A 19 -1.34 -16.99 10.31
N SER A 20 -1.90 -18.17 10.00
CA SER A 20 -3.03 -18.32 9.09
C SER A 20 -4.31 -17.74 9.69
N LEU A 21 -4.62 -18.08 10.95
CA LEU A 21 -5.76 -17.51 11.69
C LEU A 21 -5.66 -15.99 11.80
N ARG A 22 -4.46 -15.47 12.08
CA ARG A 22 -4.20 -14.02 12.14
C ARG A 22 -4.43 -13.35 10.78
N ARG A 23 -4.00 -13.98 9.67
CA ARG A 23 -4.24 -13.45 8.32
C ARG A 23 -5.73 -13.44 7.99
N GLU A 24 -6.45 -14.51 8.31
CA GLU A 24 -7.87 -14.63 8.04
C GLU A 24 -8.67 -13.56 8.80
N LYS A 25 -8.39 -13.38 10.10
CA LYS A 25 -9.01 -12.31 10.90
C LYS A 25 -8.73 -10.93 10.34
N ASN A 26 -7.47 -10.65 9.95
CA ASN A 26 -7.11 -9.37 9.33
C ASN A 26 -7.85 -9.17 7.99
N LEU A 27 -8.03 -10.22 7.19
CA LEU A 27 -8.76 -10.14 5.92
C LEU A 27 -10.26 -9.89 6.13
N GLU A 28 -10.87 -10.48 7.16
CA GLU A 28 -12.27 -10.20 7.51
C GLU A 28 -12.48 -8.77 8.01
N GLU A 29 -11.59 -8.27 8.87
CA GLU A 29 -11.62 -6.88 9.31
C GLU A 29 -11.46 -5.93 8.11
N ALA A 30 -10.56 -6.26 7.18
CA ALA A 30 -10.30 -5.49 5.98
C ALA A 30 -11.48 -5.44 4.99
N LYS A 31 -12.28 -6.51 4.89
CA LYS A 31 -13.50 -6.55 4.06
C LYS A 31 -14.58 -5.59 4.54
N LYS A 32 -14.59 -5.24 5.84
CA LYS A 32 -15.56 -4.30 6.40
C LYS A 32 -15.26 -2.84 6.02
N ILE A 33 -14.00 -2.55 5.67
CA ILE A 33 -13.57 -1.20 5.29
C ILE A 33 -13.88 -0.98 3.81
N THR A 34 -14.92 -0.18 3.55
CA THR A 34 -15.30 0.23 2.20
C THR A 34 -14.74 1.62 1.92
N ILE A 35 -13.73 1.70 1.05
CA ILE A 35 -13.22 2.99 0.57
C ILE A 35 -14.19 3.52 -0.49
N LYS A 36 -14.82 4.66 -0.22
CA LYS A 36 -15.62 5.40 -1.19
C LYS A 36 -14.86 6.67 -1.60
N ASN A 37 -14.99 7.05 -2.86
CA ASN A 37 -14.50 8.35 -3.31
C ASN A 37 -15.41 9.42 -2.71
N ASP A 38 -14.84 10.36 -1.94
CA ASP A 38 -15.58 11.46 -1.36
C ASP A 38 -15.98 12.46 -2.47
N PRO A 39 -17.29 12.66 -2.73
CA PRO A 39 -17.77 13.57 -3.76
C PRO A 39 -17.57 15.05 -3.40
N SER A 40 -17.20 15.37 -2.15
CA SER A 40 -16.92 16.76 -1.72
C SER A 40 -15.55 17.27 -2.16
N LEU A 41 -14.65 16.36 -2.55
CA LEU A 41 -13.30 16.70 -2.99
C LEU A 41 -13.28 17.05 -4.48
N PRO A 42 -12.42 18.00 -4.92
CA PRO A 42 -12.32 18.40 -6.32
C PRO A 42 -12.03 17.20 -7.22
N GLU A 43 -12.55 17.22 -8.45
CA GLU A 43 -12.31 16.14 -9.40
C GLU A 43 -10.80 15.98 -9.66
N PRO A 44 -10.25 14.77 -9.46
CA PRO A 44 -8.83 14.55 -9.59
C PRO A 44 -8.44 14.54 -11.08
N LYS A 45 -7.45 15.35 -11.45
CA LYS A 45 -6.94 15.34 -12.83
C LYS A 45 -6.09 14.09 -13.07
N CYS A 46 -6.34 13.39 -14.18
CA CYS A 46 -5.54 12.24 -14.57
C CYS A 46 -4.22 12.72 -15.19
N VAL A 47 -3.09 12.38 -14.57
CA VAL A 47 -1.77 12.90 -14.95
C VAL A 47 -0.74 11.76 -14.94
N LYS A 48 0.21 11.81 -15.88
CA LYS A 48 1.39 10.92 -15.94
C LYS A 48 2.45 11.35 -14.93
N ILE A 49 3.28 10.43 -14.44
CA ILE A 49 4.29 10.74 -13.42
C ILE A 49 5.24 11.85 -13.89
N SER A 50 5.68 11.81 -15.16
CA SER A 50 6.57 12.83 -15.75
C SER A 50 5.99 14.25 -15.76
N ALA A 51 4.66 14.41 -15.74
CA ALA A 51 4.00 15.72 -15.79
C ALA A 51 3.59 16.25 -14.42
N LEU A 52 3.85 15.53 -13.33
CA LEU A 52 3.36 15.87 -11.99
C LEU A 52 3.90 17.20 -11.45
N GLU A 53 5.05 17.67 -11.93
CA GLU A 53 5.64 18.93 -11.47
C GLU A 53 4.70 20.13 -11.64
N GLY A 54 3.91 20.17 -12.71
CA GLY A 54 2.92 21.23 -12.95
C GLY A 54 1.64 21.12 -12.12
N TYR A 55 1.45 20.03 -11.37
CA TYR A 55 0.23 19.74 -10.59
C TYR A 55 0.49 19.71 -9.08
N ARG A 56 1.60 20.29 -8.62
CA ARG A 56 1.91 20.43 -7.19
C ARG A 56 0.78 21.20 -6.49
N GLY A 57 0.35 20.69 -5.34
CA GLY A 57 -0.78 21.23 -4.57
C GLY A 57 -2.16 20.91 -5.14
N GLN A 58 -2.26 20.12 -6.21
CA GLN A 58 -3.54 19.71 -6.80
C GLN A 58 -3.85 18.24 -6.56
N ARG A 59 -5.14 17.91 -6.58
CA ARG A 59 -5.61 16.52 -6.43
C ARG A 59 -5.44 15.84 -7.78
N VAL A 60 -4.67 14.78 -7.80
CA VAL A 60 -4.33 14.05 -9.02
C VAL A 60 -4.75 12.59 -8.92
N LYS A 61 -4.96 12.01 -10.09
CA LYS A 61 -5.15 10.58 -10.30
C LYS A 61 -3.98 10.08 -11.14
N VAL A 62 -3.25 9.10 -10.62
CA VAL A 62 -2.09 8.51 -11.29
C VAL A 62 -2.33 7.01 -11.42
N PHE A 63 -2.17 6.49 -12.63
CA PHE A 63 -2.17 5.06 -12.90
C PHE A 63 -0.73 4.55 -12.96
N GLY A 64 -0.48 3.39 -12.38
CA GLY A 64 0.82 2.74 -12.47
C GLY A 64 0.87 1.39 -11.77
N TRP A 65 2.07 0.85 -11.71
CA TRP A 65 2.40 -0.40 -11.04
C TRP A 65 3.14 -0.12 -9.74
N VAL A 66 2.85 -0.89 -8.70
CA VAL A 66 3.55 -0.81 -7.43
C VAL A 66 4.96 -1.37 -7.60
N HIS A 67 5.96 -0.50 -7.77
CA HIS A 67 7.35 -0.91 -7.90
C HIS A 67 7.94 -1.37 -6.56
N ARG A 68 7.66 -0.63 -5.48
CA ARG A 68 8.08 -1.00 -4.11
C ARG A 68 6.94 -0.78 -3.15
N LEU A 69 6.85 -1.66 -2.15
CA LEU A 69 5.84 -1.58 -1.11
C LEU A 69 6.51 -1.80 0.25
N ARG A 70 6.31 -0.86 1.17
CA ARG A 70 6.76 -0.96 2.56
C ARG A 70 5.59 -0.69 3.49
N ARG A 71 5.34 -1.61 4.43
CA ARG A 71 4.35 -1.44 5.50
C ARG A 71 5.08 -1.06 6.80
N GLN A 72 4.58 -0.05 7.49
CA GLN A 72 5.07 0.37 8.79
C GLN A 72 3.91 0.30 9.79
N GLY A 73 3.90 -0.76 10.61
CA GLY A 73 2.76 -1.07 11.47
C GLY A 73 1.50 -1.42 10.66
N LYS A 74 0.33 -1.16 11.23
CA LYS A 74 -0.98 -1.43 10.61
C LYS A 74 -1.61 -0.22 9.91
N ASN A 75 -1.06 0.98 10.12
CA ASN A 75 -1.72 2.24 9.76
C ASN A 75 -0.94 3.05 8.74
N LEU A 76 0.22 2.57 8.27
CA LEU A 76 1.04 3.32 7.33
C LEU A 76 1.67 2.40 6.29
N MET A 77 1.47 2.76 5.03
CA MET A 77 2.01 2.04 3.88
C MET A 77 2.62 3.03 2.90
N PHE A 78 3.87 2.77 2.52
CA PHE A 78 4.60 3.53 1.52
C PHE A 78 4.66 2.72 0.24
N LEU A 79 4.24 3.34 -0.86
CA LEU A 79 4.32 2.78 -2.20
C LEU A 79 5.29 3.63 -3.01
N VAL A 80 6.09 2.98 -3.85
CA VAL A 80 6.72 3.64 -4.98
C VAL A 80 5.97 3.15 -6.21
N LEU A 81 5.28 4.06 -6.89
CA LEU A 81 4.54 3.80 -8.10
C LEU A 81 5.43 4.05 -9.33
N ARG A 82 5.32 3.22 -10.35
CA ARG A 82 5.96 3.41 -11.66
C ARG A 82 4.92 3.38 -12.76
N ASP A 83 5.06 4.21 -13.79
CA ASP A 83 4.15 4.21 -14.96
C ASP A 83 4.90 4.14 -16.30
N GLY A 84 6.21 3.89 -16.24
CA GLY A 84 7.14 3.93 -17.38
C GLY A 84 7.75 5.31 -17.63
N THR A 85 7.16 6.39 -17.11
CA THR A 85 7.64 7.76 -17.29
C THR A 85 8.40 8.30 -16.07
N GLY A 86 8.34 7.61 -14.94
CA GLY A 86 9.09 7.95 -13.73
C GLY A 86 8.65 7.12 -12.53
N TYR A 87 9.10 7.55 -11.36
CA TYR A 87 8.70 7.00 -10.06
C TYR A 87 7.97 8.05 -9.22
N LEU A 88 7.00 7.63 -8.43
CA LEU A 88 6.25 8.49 -7.51
C LEU A 88 6.13 7.82 -6.15
N GLN A 89 6.57 8.50 -5.09
CA GLN A 89 6.30 8.05 -3.73
C GLN A 89 4.87 8.39 -3.33
N CYS A 90 4.11 7.37 -2.93
CA CYS A 90 2.76 7.51 -2.38
C CYS A 90 2.74 7.04 -0.93
N VAL A 91 1.91 7.69 -0.11
CA VAL A 91 1.69 7.33 1.30
C VAL A 91 0.22 7.03 1.46
N LEU A 92 -0.10 5.83 1.94
CA LEU A 92 -1.45 5.41 2.32
C LEU A 92 -1.46 5.27 3.84
N ALA A 93 -2.46 5.87 4.49
CA ALA A 93 -2.62 5.84 5.93
C ALA A 93 -3.97 5.24 6.34
N ASP A 94 -4.03 4.70 7.56
CA ASP A 94 -5.24 4.24 8.25
C ASP A 94 -6.12 3.31 7.41
N GLU A 95 -7.37 3.67 7.15
CA GLU A 95 -8.33 2.85 6.41
C GLU A 95 -7.84 2.44 5.01
N LEU A 96 -7.04 3.29 4.36
CA LEU A 96 -6.51 3.02 3.02
C LEU A 96 -5.58 1.82 2.99
N CYS A 97 -4.82 1.59 4.08
CA CYS A 97 -3.92 0.44 4.19
C CYS A 97 -4.56 -0.78 4.85
N GLN A 98 -5.64 -0.57 5.61
CA GLN A 98 -6.38 -1.63 6.29
C GLN A 98 -7.49 -2.25 5.44
N CYS A 99 -7.93 -1.58 4.36
CA CYS A 99 -8.92 -2.14 3.45
C CYS A 99 -8.45 -3.45 2.79
N TYR A 100 -9.40 -4.28 2.34
CA TYR A 100 -9.11 -5.58 1.73
C TYR A 100 -8.06 -5.47 0.60
N ASN A 101 -8.21 -4.48 -0.28
CA ASN A 101 -7.27 -4.24 -1.37
C ASN A 101 -5.88 -3.78 -0.85
N GLY A 102 -5.83 -2.99 0.22
CA GLY A 102 -4.59 -2.51 0.84
C GLY A 102 -3.80 -3.63 1.54
N VAL A 103 -4.51 -4.56 2.19
CA VAL A 103 -3.91 -5.74 2.83
C VAL A 103 -3.36 -6.72 1.80
N LEU A 104 -4.08 -6.94 0.70
CA LEU A 104 -3.65 -7.82 -0.39
C LEU A 104 -2.64 -7.20 -1.36
N LEU A 105 -2.45 -5.88 -1.31
CA LEU A 105 -1.60 -5.17 -2.26
C LEU A 105 -0.18 -5.75 -2.27
N SER A 106 0.30 -6.09 -3.47
CA SER A 106 1.62 -6.66 -3.70
C SER A 106 2.40 -5.82 -4.71
N THR A 107 3.72 -6.04 -4.77
CA THR A 107 4.56 -5.47 -5.83
C THR A 107 4.07 -5.93 -7.20
N GLU A 108 4.20 -5.07 -8.20
CA GLU A 108 3.71 -5.23 -9.57
C GLU A 108 2.19 -5.26 -9.74
N SER A 109 1.43 -5.05 -8.66
CA SER A 109 -0.01 -4.76 -8.76
C SER A 109 -0.23 -3.45 -9.52
N SER A 110 -1.17 -3.45 -10.48
CA SER A 110 -1.64 -2.24 -11.15
C SER A 110 -2.67 -1.51 -10.29
N VAL A 111 -2.44 -0.23 -10.01
CA VAL A 111 -3.31 0.59 -9.16
C VAL A 111 -3.58 1.97 -9.76
N ALA A 112 -4.71 2.54 -9.37
CA ALA A 112 -5.03 3.95 -9.57
C ALA A 112 -4.94 4.65 -8.20
N VAL A 113 -3.97 5.55 -8.05
CA VAL A 113 -3.77 6.32 -6.83
C VAL A 113 -4.44 7.68 -6.99
N TYR A 114 -5.25 8.05 -6.02
CA TYR A 114 -5.89 9.35 -5.92
C TYR A 114 -5.36 10.05 -4.68
N GLY A 115 -4.91 11.29 -4.80
CA GLY A 115 -4.35 11.98 -3.65
C GLY A 115 -3.93 13.41 -3.94
N MET A 116 -3.53 14.10 -2.88
CA MET A 116 -2.93 15.41 -2.96
C MET A 116 -1.46 15.31 -3.29
N LEU A 117 -1.01 15.99 -4.34
CA LEU A 117 0.40 16.05 -4.66
C LEU A 117 1.10 17.10 -3.80
N ASN A 118 1.82 16.65 -2.77
CA ASN A 118 2.58 17.52 -1.88
C ASN A 118 4.06 17.53 -2.28
N LEU A 119 4.71 18.70 -2.19
CA LEU A 119 6.15 18.78 -2.34
C LEU A 119 6.83 18.12 -1.13
N THR A 120 7.84 17.30 -1.38
CA THR A 120 8.65 16.74 -0.29
C THR A 120 9.41 17.86 0.43
N PRO A 121 9.54 17.79 1.77
CA PRO A 121 10.31 18.77 2.52
C PRO A 121 11.76 18.86 2.02
N LYS A 122 12.31 20.08 1.96
CA LYS A 122 13.70 20.32 1.53
C LYS A 122 14.65 19.43 2.35
N GLY A 123 15.48 18.64 1.67
CA GLY A 123 16.48 17.75 2.29
C GLY A 123 16.08 16.27 2.39
N LYS A 124 14.84 15.90 2.06
CA LYS A 124 14.44 14.49 1.88
C LYS A 124 14.21 14.24 0.39
N GLN A 125 15.09 13.43 -0.22
CA GLN A 125 14.78 12.83 -1.50
C GLN A 125 13.85 11.64 -1.27
N ALA A 126 12.69 11.67 -1.94
CA ALA A 126 11.94 10.44 -2.14
C ALA A 126 12.84 9.50 -2.96
N PRO A 127 13.09 8.26 -2.52
CA PRO A 127 13.89 7.33 -3.30
C PRO A 127 13.14 6.96 -4.59
N GLY A 128 13.61 7.49 -5.73
CA GLY A 128 13.03 7.27 -7.05
C GLY A 128 12.96 8.55 -7.87
#